data_AF-A0A918Q8R6-F1
#
_entry.id   AF-A0A918Q8R6-F1
#
_cell.length_a   1.000
_cell.length_b   1.000
_cell.length_c   1.000
_cell.angle_alpha   90.00
_cell.angle_beta   90.00
_cell.angle_gamma   90.00
#
_symmetry.space_group_name_H-M   'P 1'
#
loop_
_entity.id
_entity.type
_entity.pdbx_description
1 polymer ?
#
loop_
_entity_poly.entity_id
_entity_poly.type
_entity_poly.pdbx_seq_one_letter_code
_entity_poly.pdbx_strand_id
1 'polypeptide(L)'
;MTTYSHRFFDKNTGEEIYASDDFRFTAVPAINHRISDPEFRERYGGPAIVNRVEAGDAEDDDIELLVYVDGAEEILNTQDQDDGYRRS
;
A
#
# COMPACT_ATOMS: atom_id res chain seq x y z
N MET A 1 16.13 -21.28 -2.64
CA MET A 1 16.01 -19.94 -2.03
C MET A 1 14.82 -19.38 -2.75
N THR A 2 13.65 -19.43 -2.14
CA THR A 2 12.42 -19.01 -2.78
C THR A 2 12.49 -17.52 -3.04
N THR A 3 12.43 -17.14 -4.30
CA THR A 3 12.44 -15.73 -4.70
C THR A 3 10.99 -15.29 -4.80
N TYR A 4 10.67 -14.15 -4.19
CA TYR A 4 9.33 -13.59 -4.19
C TYR A 4 9.30 -12.41 -5.18
N SER A 5 8.53 -12.57 -6.25
CA SER A 5 8.23 -11.53 -7.21
C SER A 5 6.93 -10.84 -6.80
N HIS A 6 6.88 -9.52 -6.83
CA HIS A 6 5.73 -8.76 -6.34
C HIS A 6 5.22 -7.80 -7.41
N ARG A 7 3.91 -7.82 -7.65
CA ARG A 7 3.23 -6.90 -8.56
C ARG A 7 2.12 -6.20 -7.81
N PHE A 8 2.11 -4.88 -7.88
CA PHE A 8 1.12 -4.09 -7.17
C PHE A 8 0.00 -3.69 -8.11
N PHE A 9 -1.22 -3.73 -7.61
CA PHE A 9 -2.39 -3.30 -8.33
C PHE A 9 -3.17 -2.30 -7.49
N ASP A 10 -3.62 -1.22 -8.12
CA ASP A 10 -4.58 -0.32 -7.51
C ASP A 10 -5.92 -1.05 -7.34
N LYS A 11 -6.44 -1.13 -6.12
CA LYS A 11 -7.70 -1.82 -5.83
C LYS A 11 -8.91 -1.13 -6.48
N ASN A 12 -8.88 0.18 -6.66
CA ASN A 12 -10.01 0.96 -7.19
C ASN A 12 -10.03 0.96 -8.72
N THR A 13 -8.87 1.12 -9.36
CA THR A 13 -8.77 1.21 -10.82
C THR A 13 -8.38 -0.11 -11.47
N GLY A 14 -7.77 -1.04 -10.72
CA GLY A 14 -7.23 -2.29 -11.25
C GLY A 14 -5.93 -2.10 -12.03
N GLU A 15 -5.36 -0.90 -12.05
CA GLU A 15 -4.13 -0.60 -12.77
C GLU A 15 -2.92 -1.20 -12.06
N GLU A 16 -1.99 -1.75 -12.84
CA GLU A 16 -0.67 -2.15 -12.32
C GLU A 16 0.09 -0.89 -11.91
N ILE A 17 0.65 -0.92 -10.70
CA ILE A 17 1.46 0.15 -10.13
C ILE A 17 2.80 -0.43 -9.71
N TYR A 18 3.81 0.43 -9.67
CA TYR A 18 5.17 0.04 -9.35
C TYR A 18 5.59 0.72 -8.05
N ALA A 19 6.26 -0.04 -7.20
CA ALA A 19 6.96 0.48 -6.04
C ALA A 19 8.35 1.00 -6.46
N SER A 20 9.10 1.59 -5.53
CA SER A 20 10.52 1.89 -5.77
C SER A 20 11.31 0.62 -6.09
N ASP A 21 12.39 0.74 -6.87
CA ASP A 21 13.24 -0.39 -7.27
C ASP A 21 13.87 -1.15 -6.09
N ASP A 22 14.08 -0.46 -4.96
CA ASP A 22 14.59 -1.03 -3.71
C ASP A 22 13.50 -1.74 -2.88
N PHE A 23 12.21 -1.53 -3.20
CA PHE A 23 11.12 -2.10 -2.44
C PHE A 23 11.02 -3.61 -2.68
N ARG A 24 11.16 -4.39 -1.60
CA ARG A 24 11.00 -5.85 -1.63
C ARG A 24 10.33 -6.32 -0.35
N PHE A 25 9.32 -7.17 -0.48
CA PHE A 25 8.87 -7.91 0.68
C PHE A 25 9.81 -9.08 0.97
N THR A 26 10.08 -9.30 2.26
CA THR A 26 10.85 -10.45 2.74
C THR A 26 9.99 -11.69 2.98
N ALA A 27 8.65 -11.53 2.92
CA ALA A 27 7.65 -12.57 3.10
C ALA A 27 6.31 -12.09 2.51
N VAL A 28 5.32 -12.99 2.40
CA VAL A 28 3.97 -12.64 1.96
C VAL A 28 3.38 -11.55 2.88
N PRO A 29 3.00 -10.37 2.36
CA PRO A 29 2.46 -9.30 3.21
C PRO A 29 1.08 -9.67 3.75
N ALA A 30 0.77 -9.19 4.96
CA ALA A 30 -0.55 -9.36 5.54
C ALA A 30 -1.56 -8.35 4.96
N ILE A 31 -2.84 -8.70 4.98
CA ILE A 31 -3.91 -7.73 4.72
C ILE A 31 -3.85 -6.62 5.78
N ASN A 32 -4.10 -5.38 5.36
CA ASN A 32 -3.90 -4.14 6.11
C ASN A 32 -2.45 -3.77 6.41
N HIS A 33 -1.46 -4.42 5.77
CA HIS A 33 -0.07 -4.01 5.88
C HIS A 33 0.14 -2.64 5.22
N ARG A 34 0.82 -1.73 5.93
CA ARG A 34 1.05 -0.36 5.47
C ARG A 34 2.39 -0.26 4.75
N ILE A 35 2.31 0.04 3.45
CA ILE A 35 3.44 0.25 2.56
C ILE A 35 3.76 1.74 2.57
N SER A 36 4.88 2.10 3.19
CA SER A 36 5.36 3.48 3.26
C SER A 36 6.50 3.71 2.26
N ASP A 37 6.20 3.52 0.99
CA ASP A 37 7.14 3.72 -0.12
C ASP A 37 6.84 5.04 -0.84
N PRO A 38 7.88 5.77 -1.32
CA PRO A 38 7.71 7.09 -1.92
C PRO A 38 6.83 7.09 -3.17
N GLU A 39 6.90 6.09 -4.05
CA GLU A 39 6.07 6.04 -5.26
C GLU A 39 4.59 6.00 -4.91
N PHE A 40 4.23 5.21 -3.90
CA PHE A 40 2.85 5.16 -3.40
C PHE A 40 2.44 6.46 -2.72
N ARG A 41 3.35 7.12 -2.00
CA ARG A 41 3.10 8.44 -1.39
C ARG A 41 2.87 9.52 -2.43
N GLU A 42 3.62 9.51 -3.51
CA GLU A 42 3.45 10.43 -4.64
C GLU A 42 2.13 10.18 -5.38
N ARG A 43 1.72 8.91 -5.49
CA ARG A 43 0.46 8.54 -6.15
C ARG A 43 -0.79 8.82 -5.30
N TYR A 44 -0.77 8.43 -4.03
CA TYR A 44 -1.94 8.48 -3.15
C TYR A 44 -1.94 9.66 -2.17
N GLY A 45 -0.88 10.47 -2.12
CA GLY A 45 -0.67 11.48 -1.09
C GLY A 45 -0.37 10.91 0.30
N GLY A 46 -0.14 9.60 0.39
CA GLY A 46 0.00 8.87 1.64
C GLY A 46 0.49 7.44 1.42
N PRO A 47 0.74 6.69 2.50
CA PRO A 47 1.14 5.30 2.39
C PRO A 47 0.01 4.45 1.81
N ALA A 48 0.36 3.43 1.05
CA ALA A 48 -0.60 2.45 0.56
C ALA A 48 -0.88 1.39 1.64
N ILE A 49 -2.07 0.81 1.61
CA ILE A 49 -2.49 -0.29 2.48
C ILE A 49 -2.79 -1.49 1.61
N VAL A 50 -2.20 -2.63 1.96
CA VAL A 50 -2.52 -3.91 1.32
C VAL A 50 -3.97 -4.27 1.61
N ASN A 51 -4.79 -4.32 0.58
CA ASN A 51 -6.19 -4.72 0.69
C ASN A 51 -6.36 -6.23 0.49
N ARG A 52 -5.64 -6.80 -0.48
CA ARG A 52 -5.70 -8.22 -0.83
C ARG A 52 -4.35 -8.68 -1.37
N VAL A 53 -4.00 -9.93 -1.08
CA VAL A 53 -2.84 -10.59 -1.67
C VAL A 53 -3.33 -11.88 -2.32
N GLU A 54 -2.99 -12.06 -3.59
CA GLU A 54 -3.27 -13.28 -4.35
C GLU A 54 -1.94 -13.89 -4.81
N ALA A 55 -1.86 -15.21 -4.85
CA ALA A 55 -0.73 -15.88 -5.48
C ALA A 55 -0.96 -15.83 -7.00
N GLY A 56 0.00 -15.25 -7.72
CA GLY A 56 0.04 -15.29 -9.17
C GLY A 56 0.46 -16.66 -9.68
N ASP A 57 0.42 -16.80 -10.99
CA ASP A 57 0.97 -17.96 -11.69
C ASP A 57 2.49 -17.79 -11.77
N ALA A 58 3.20 -18.38 -10.82
CA ALA A 58 4.65 -18.50 -10.89
C ALA A 58 5.04 -19.88 -11.40
N GLU A 59 6.00 -19.91 -12.34
CA GLU A 59 6.67 -21.13 -12.77
C GLU A 59 7.89 -21.37 -11.88
N ASP A 60 8.18 -22.65 -11.54
CA ASP A 60 9.31 -23.09 -10.71
C ASP A 60 9.26 -22.68 -9.20
N ASP A 61 10.43 -22.47 -8.56
CA ASP A 61 10.65 -22.11 -7.14
C ASP A 61 10.41 -20.60 -6.88
N ASP A 62 9.84 -19.88 -7.85
CA ASP A 62 9.46 -18.47 -7.71
C ASP A 62 8.01 -18.37 -7.19
N ILE A 63 7.72 -17.34 -6.41
CA ILE A 63 6.36 -17.06 -5.96
C ILE A 63 6.02 -15.65 -6.40
N GLU A 64 5.10 -15.55 -7.36
CA GLU A 64 4.52 -14.28 -7.78
C GLU A 64 3.39 -13.93 -6.81
N LEU A 65 3.44 -12.73 -6.23
CA LEU A 65 2.43 -12.19 -5.34
C LEU A 65 1.78 -10.98 -6.02
N LEU A 66 0.49 -11.11 -6.31
CA LEU A 66 -0.38 -10.05 -6.79
C LEU A 66 -0.91 -9.30 -5.57
N VAL A 67 -0.39 -8.10 -5.32
CA VAL A 67 -0.69 -7.30 -4.14
C VAL A 67 -1.61 -6.15 -4.53
N TYR A 68 -2.88 -6.25 -4.17
CA TYR A 68 -3.84 -5.17 -4.36
C TYR A 68 -3.75 -4.20 -3.20
N VAL A 69 -3.50 -2.94 -3.51
CA VAL A 69 -3.32 -1.89 -2.51
C VAL A 69 -4.32 -0.77 -2.72
N ASP A 70 -4.59 -0.07 -1.64
CA ASP A 70 -5.48 1.08 -1.59
C ASP A 70 -4.69 2.24 -0.98
N GLY A 71 -4.87 3.46 -1.49
CA GLY A 71 -4.31 4.63 -0.82
C GLY A 71 -4.95 4.76 0.56
N ALA A 72 -4.16 4.75 1.63
CA ALA A 72 -4.70 5.29 2.88
C ALA A 72 -4.77 6.79 2.70
N GLU A 73 -5.98 7.30 2.49
CA GLU A 73 -6.26 8.69 2.78
C GLU A 73 -5.77 8.93 4.21
N GLU A 74 -4.72 9.74 4.36
CA GLU A 74 -4.49 10.36 5.64
C GLU A 74 -5.75 11.18 5.85
N ILE A 75 -6.63 10.70 6.72
CA ILE A 75 -7.68 11.52 7.28
C ILE A 75 -6.91 12.60 8.03
N LEU A 76 -6.52 13.66 7.31
CA LEU A 76 -6.20 14.94 7.87
C LEU A 76 -7.43 15.24 8.69
N ASN A 77 -7.33 15.02 9.99
CA ASN A 77 -8.30 15.50 10.94
C ASN A 77 -8.18 17.02 10.88
N THR A 78 -8.73 17.64 9.83
CA THR A 78 -9.10 19.04 9.81
C THR A 78 -10.38 19.15 10.65
N GLN A 79 -10.25 18.79 11.91
CA GLN A 79 -10.86 19.51 13.01
C GLN A 79 -9.64 20.16 13.67
N ASP A 80 -9.14 21.28 13.15
CA ASP A 80 -9.68 22.60 13.50
C ASP A 80 -10.94 22.47 14.38
N GLN A 81 -10.76 21.96 15.60
CA GLN A 81 -11.70 22.23 16.66
C GLN A 81 -11.50 23.70 16.98
N ASP A 82 -12.25 24.50 16.22
CA ASP A 82 -12.57 25.90 16.42
C ASP A 82 -12.41 26.26 17.90
N ASP A 83 -11.45 27.16 18.09
CA ASP A 83 -11.09 27.87 19.29
C ASP A 83 -12.30 28.01 20.23
N GLY A 84 -12.32 27.21 21.29
CA GLY A 84 -13.32 27.28 22.34
C GLY A 84 -13.16 28.55 23.15
N TYR A 85 -13.54 29.70 22.58
CA TYR A 85 -13.84 30.94 23.27
C TYR A 85 -14.85 30.66 24.39
N ARG A 86 -14.37 30.38 25.60
CA ARG A 86 -15.13 30.64 26.82
C ARG A 86 -14.21 31.12 27.94
N ARG A 87 -13.87 32.41 27.86
CA ARG A 87 -13.74 33.23 29.07
C ARG A 87 -15.06 33.19 29.82
N SER A 88 -15.03 32.81 31.09
CA SER A 88 -15.62 33.53 32.24
C SER A 88 -15.78 32.57 33.42
#